data_AF-A0A537EMH2-F1
#
_entry.id   AF-A0A537EMH2-F1
#
_cell.length_a   1.000
_cell.length_b   1.000
_cell.length_c   1.000
_cell.angle_alpha   90.00
_cell.angle_beta   90.00
_cell.angle_gamma   90.00
#
_symmetry.space_group_name_H-M   'P 1'
#
loop_
_entity.id
_entity.type
_entity.pdbx_description
1 polymer ?
#
loop_
_entity_poly.entity_id
_entity_poly.type
_entity_poly.pdbx_seq_one_letter_code
_entity_poly.pdbx_strand_id
1 'polypeptide(L)' 'VVGADKTQAETAVRAAGLQSDIVKVESLSLFVQSLLCKIGTDAPGVIAKIGNRLRGIGLSSYRTPAKL' A
#
# COMPACT_ATOMS: atom_id res chain seq x y z
N VAL A 1 0.15 2.10 5.21
CA VAL A 1 -1.06 2.95 5.11
C VAL A 1 -1.63 3.11 6.50
N VAL A 2 -1.75 4.35 7.00
CA VAL A 2 -2.24 4.65 8.35
C VAL A 2 -3.42 5.61 8.25
N GLY A 3 -4.58 5.22 8.79
CA GLY A 3 -5.84 5.95 8.70
C GLY A 3 -6.83 5.40 7.66
N ALA A 4 -6.64 4.17 7.18
CA ALA A 4 -7.54 3.54 6.21
C ALA A 4 -7.90 2.11 6.64
N ASP A 5 -9.16 1.72 6.44
CA ASP A 5 -9.56 0.33 6.58
C ASP A 5 -9.07 -0.52 5.38
N LYS A 6 -9.19 -1.84 5.51
CA LYS A 6 -8.73 -2.79 4.48
C LYS A 6 -9.44 -2.57 3.14
N THR A 7 -10.76 -2.35 3.15
CA THR A 7 -11.56 -2.18 1.94
C THR A 7 -11.22 -0.89 1.21
N GLN A 8 -10.96 0.19 1.95
CA GLN A 8 -10.46 1.45 1.39
C GLN A 8 -9.09 1.26 0.72
N ALA A 9 -8.16 0.57 1.39
CA ALA A 9 -6.84 0.29 0.85
C ALA A 9 -6.91 -0.56 -0.44
N GLU A 10 -7.68 -1.65 -0.43
CA GLU A 10 -7.88 -2.51 -1.61
C GLU A 10 -8.55 -1.75 -2.77
N THR A 11 -9.53 -0.91 -2.46
CA THR A 11 -10.21 -0.08 -3.46
C THR A 11 -9.25 0.94 -4.07
N ALA A 12 -8.39 1.56 -3.27
CA ALA A 12 -7.37 2.48 -3.78
C ALA A 12 -6.36 1.78 -4.70
N VAL A 13 -5.90 0.58 -4.34
CA VAL A 13 -4.99 -0.24 -5.17
C VAL A 13 -5.65 -0.60 -6.50
N ARG A 14 -6.89 -1.09 -6.47
CA ARG A 14 -7.66 -1.45 -7.69
C ARG A 14 -7.92 -0.22 -8.56
N ALA A 15 -8.36 0.89 -7.97
CA ALA A 15 -8.63 2.12 -8.72
C ALA A 15 -7.36 2.76 -9.28
N ALA A 16 -6.18 2.47 -8.73
CA ALA A 16 -4.88 2.90 -9.24
C ALA A 16 -4.28 1.93 -10.29
N GLY A 17 -4.92 0.79 -10.57
CA GLY A 17 -4.44 -0.21 -11.51
C GLY A 17 -3.18 -0.95 -11.05
N LEU A 18 -2.98 -1.07 -9.72
CA LEU A 18 -1.76 -1.62 -9.12
C LEU A 18 -1.91 -3.09 -8.67
N GLN A 19 -2.90 -3.81 -9.18
CA GLN A 19 -3.15 -5.20 -8.75
C GLN A 19 -1.99 -6.15 -9.08
N SER A 20 -1.17 -5.84 -10.09
CA SER A 20 0.00 -6.65 -10.46
C SER A 20 1.27 -6.31 -9.66
N ASP A 21 1.33 -5.09 -9.12
CA ASP A 21 2.46 -4.59 -8.31
C ASP A 21 2.28 -4.92 -6.82
N ILE A 22 1.03 -5.05 -6.35
CA ILE A 22 0.71 -5.38 -4.97
C ILE A 22 0.38 -6.86 -4.84
N VAL A 23 1.22 -7.58 -4.11
CA VAL A 23 1.04 -9.01 -3.83
C VAL A 23 -0.10 -9.23 -2.84
N LYS A 24 -0.19 -8.39 -1.80
CA LYS A 24 -1.16 -8.55 -0.72
C LYS A 24 -1.40 -7.24 0.03
N VAL A 25 -2.64 -7.08 0.52
CA VAL A 25 -2.98 -6.09 1.55
C VAL A 25 -3.11 -6.82 2.88
N GLU A 26 -2.24 -6.51 3.83
CA GLU A 26 -2.26 -7.08 5.17
C GLU A 26 -2.77 -6.07 6.19
N SER A 27 -3.74 -6.49 7.01
CA SER A 27 -4.25 -5.66 8.10
C SER A 27 -3.37 -5.82 9.32
N LEU A 28 -2.69 -4.74 9.71
CA LEU A 28 -1.94 -4.65 10.96
C LEU A 28 -2.83 -4.17 12.11
N SER A 29 -3.87 -3.38 11.79
CA SER A 29 -4.93 -2.95 12.70
C SER A 29 -6.19 -2.58 11.90
N LEU A 30 -7.24 -2.13 12.57
CA LEU A 30 -8.49 -1.68 11.96
C LEU A 30 -8.26 -0.57 10.91
N PHE A 31 -7.38 0.38 11.21
CA PHE A 31 -7.04 1.51 10.33
C PHE A 31 -5.58 1.53 9.88
N VAL A 32 -4.85 0.42 10.05
CA VAL A 32 -3.44 0.32 9.65
C VAL A 32 -3.27 -0.87 8.72
N GLN A 33 -2.93 -0.59 7.46
CA GLN A 33 -2.76 -1.60 6.42
C GLN A 33 -1.33 -1.55 5.87
N SER A 34 -0.75 -2.73 5.68
CA SER A 34 0.51 -2.94 4.98
C SER A 34 0.23 -3.38 3.54
N LEU A 35 0.87 -2.74 2.57
CA LEU A 35 0.80 -3.11 1.16
C LEU A 35 2.10 -3.83 0.79
N LEU A 36 2.04 -5.14 0.61
CA LEU A 36 3.20 -5.90 0.13
C LEU A 36 3.39 -5.63 -1.36
N CYS A 37 4.48 -4.95 -1.69
CA CYS A 37 4.88 -4.72 -3.07
C CYS A 37 5.68 -5.92 -3.60
N LYS A 38 5.47 -6.28 -4.87
CA LYS A 38 6.25 -7.30 -5.58
C LYS A 38 7.71 -6.87 -5.68
N ILE A 39 8.62 -7.84 -5.74
CA ILE A 39 10.05 -7.58 -6.01
C ILE A 39 10.20 -6.79 -7.31
N GLY A 40 10.99 -5.72 -7.27
CA GLY A 40 11.20 -4.81 -8.40
C GLY A 40 10.21 -3.65 -8.48
N THR A 41 9.17 -3.63 -7.65
CA THR A 41 8.21 -2.52 -7.57
C THR A 41 8.83 -1.33 -6.86
N ASP A 42 8.68 -0.14 -7.44
CA ASP A 42 9.05 1.13 -6.81
C ASP A 42 7.96 1.59 -5.83
N ALA A 43 8.21 1.41 -4.52
CA ALA A 43 7.23 1.74 -3.48
C ALA A 43 6.89 3.25 -3.38
N PRO A 44 7.83 4.19 -3.51
CA PRO A 44 7.51 5.61 -3.70
C PRO A 44 6.56 5.87 -4.87
N GLY A 45 6.76 5.22 -6.03
CA GLY A 45 5.86 5.30 -7.18
C GLY A 45 4.45 4.76 -6.89
N VAL A 46 4.33 3.67 -6.12
CA VAL A 46 3.05 3.17 -5.62
C VAL A 46 2.35 4.23 -4.76
N ILE A 47 3.08 4.83 -3.80
CA ILE A 47 2.56 5.89 -2.93
C ILE A 47 2.03 7.07 -3.75
N ALA A 48 2.80 7.54 -4.74
CA ALA A 48 2.38 8.64 -5.61
C ALA A 48 1.07 8.34 -6.35
N LYS A 49 0.89 7.11 -6.85
CA LYS A 49 -0.32 6.69 -7.57
C LYS A 49 -1.56 6.55 -6.67
N ILE A 50 -1.41 6.00 -5.46
CA ILE A 50 -2.54 5.80 -4.54
C ILE A 50 -2.87 7.05 -3.71
N GLY A 51 -1.90 7.96 -3.51
CA GLY A 51 -2.04 9.12 -2.65
C GLY A 51 -3.20 10.06 -3.03
N ASN A 52 -3.49 10.22 -4.33
CA ASN A 52 -4.64 11.02 -4.77
C ASN A 52 -6.00 10.41 -4.37
N ARG A 53 -6.06 9.10 -4.11
CA ARG A 53 -7.27 8.37 -3.70
C ARG A 53 -7.40 8.26 -2.19
N LEU A 54 -6.29 8.37 -1.47
CA LEU A 54 -6.22 8.29 -0.01
C LEU A 54 -5.79 9.66 0.55
N ARG A 55 -6.55 10.71 0.24
CA ARG A 55 -6.25 12.08 0.71
C ARG A 55 -6.36 12.15 2.23
N GLY A 56 -5.38 12.76 2.88
CA GLY A 56 -5.32 12.88 4.34
C GLY A 56 -4.91 11.60 5.08
N ILE A 57 -4.58 10.52 4.36
CA ILE A 57 -4.13 9.25 4.94
C ILE A 57 -2.60 9.18 4.88
N GLY A 58 -1.98 8.72 5.96
CA GLY A 58 -0.53 8.57 6.06
C GLY A 58 -0.03 7.41 5.19
N LEU A 59 0.86 7.71 4.24
CA LEU A 59 1.51 6.73 3.38
C LEU A 59 3.02 6.77 3.58
N SER A 60 3.61 5.62 3.87
CA SER A 60 5.05 5.45 4.02
C SER A 60 5.47 4.11 3.41
N SER A 61 6.67 4.09 2.86
CA SER A 61 7.31 2.86 2.35
C SER A 61 8.53 2.57 3.20
N TYR A 62 8.74 1.29 3.51
CA TYR A 62 9.95 0.79 4.14
C TYR A 62 10.37 -0.48 3.42
N ARG A 63 11.67 -0.76 3.43
CA ARG A 63 12.21 -2.02 2.94
C ARG A 63 12.53 -2.88 4.15
N THR A 64 11.84 -4.00 4.29
CA THR A 64 12.23 -5.01 5.28
C THR A 64 13.60 -5.55 4.89
N PRO A 65 14.60 -5.59 5.78
CA PRO A 65 15.85 -6.28 5.49
C PRO A 65 15.51 -7.74 5.15
N ALA A 66 16.12 -8.27 4.09
CA ALA A 66 16.03 -9.69 3.82
C ALA A 66 16.51 -10.44 5.07
N LYS A 67 15.75 -11.44 5.53
CA LYS A 67 16.30 -12.40 6.50
C LYS A 67 17.47 -13.08 5.78
N LEU A 68 18.70 -12.73 6.18
CA LEU A 68 19.91 -13.48 5.87
C LEU A 68 19.80 -14.88 6.47
#